data_AF-A0A8T4LF51-F1
#
_entry.id   AF-A0A8T4LF51-F1
#
_cell.length_a   1.000
_cell.length_b   1.000
_cell.length_c   1.000
_cell.angle_alpha   90.00
_cell.angle_beta   90.00
_cell.angle_gamma   90.00
#
_symmetry.space_group_name_H-M   'P 1'
#
loop_
_entity.id
_entity.type
_entity.pdbx_description
1 polymer ?
#
loop_
_entity_poly.entity_id
_entity_poly.type
_entity_poly.pdbx_seq_one_letter_code
_entity_poly.pdbx_strand_id
1 'polypeptide(L)' 'MIFIIKVTTNKEDRALELISAKIHKHALQVYSLARPHGLRGYIFLEA' A
#
# COMPACT_ATOMS: atom_id res chain seq x y z
N MET A 1 3.28 5.05 12.43
CA MET A 1 4.05 3.77 12.39
C MET A 1 4.19 3.30 10.94
N ILE A 2 5.32 2.68 10.58
CA ILE A 2 5.54 2.18 9.22
C ILE A 2 5.22 0.68 9.18
N PHE A 3 4.35 0.30 8.26
CA PHE A 3 3.94 -1.07 8.01
C PHE A 3 4.42 -1.53 6.65
N ILE A 4 4.81 -2.81 6.57
CA ILE A 4 5.22 -3.46 5.33
C ILE A 4 4.15 -4.51 5.01
N ILE A 5 3.48 -4.31 3.87
CA ILE A 5 2.42 -5.21 3.40
C ILE A 5 3.01 -6.08 2.30
N LYS A 6 3.08 -7.39 2.54
CA LYS A 6 3.43 -8.36 1.51
C LYS A 6 2.25 -8.53 0.56
N VAL A 7 2.51 -8.32 -0.73
CA VAL A 7 1.53 -8.45 -1.81
C VAL A 7 2.02 -9.46 -2.84
N THR A 8 1.11 -9.93 -3.69
CA THR A 8 1.50 -10.77 -4.83
C THR A 8 2.37 -9.97 -5.79
N THR A 9 3.51 -10.54 -6.16
CA THR A 9 4.44 -9.99 -7.15
C THR A 9 3.72 -9.67 -8.47
N ASN A 10 4.00 -8.52 -9.06
CA ASN A 10 3.34 -7.97 -10.27
C ASN A 10 1.88 -7.50 -10.07
N LYS A 11 1.37 -7.49 -8.83
CA LYS A 11 0.05 -6.94 -8.49
C LYS A 11 0.14 -5.75 -7.54
N GLU A 12 1.32 -5.14 -7.40
CA GLU A 12 1.54 -3.97 -6.52
C GLU A 12 0.64 -2.78 -6.90
N ASP A 13 0.53 -2.46 -8.20
CA ASP A 13 -0.36 -1.39 -8.70
C ASP A 13 -1.80 -1.61 -8.24
N ARG A 14 -2.32 -2.80 -8.49
CA ARG A 14 -3.71 -3.12 -8.17
C ARG A 14 -3.95 -3.18 -6.67
N ALA A 15 -2.98 -3.65 -5.90
CA ALA A 15 -3.06 -3.64 -4.45
C ALA A 15 -3.05 -2.20 -3.90
N LEU A 16 -2.22 -1.32 -4.45
CA LEU A 16 -2.16 0.09 -4.07
C LEU A 16 -3.49 0.80 -4.31
N GLU A 17 -4.10 0.60 -5.48
CA GLU A 17 -5.44 1.14 -5.79
C GLU A 17 -6.52 0.64 -4.82
N LEU A 18 -6.52 -0.67 -4.51
CA LEU A 18 -7.48 -1.25 -3.56
C LEU A 18 -7.30 -0.72 -2.13
N ILE A 19 -6.05 -0.56 -1.70
CA ILE A 19 -5.71 -0.02 -0.38
C ILE A 19 -6.13 1.44 -0.31
N SER A 20 -5.82 2.24 -1.32
CA SER A 20 -6.25 3.64 -1.44
C SER A 20 -7.77 3.76 -1.35
N ALA A 21 -8.51 3.02 -2.19
CA ALA A 21 -9.97 3.03 -2.18
C ALA A 21 -10.55 2.66 -0.81
N LYS A 22 -9.93 1.71 -0.10
CA LYS A 22 -10.35 1.32 1.26
C LYS A 22 -10.04 2.40 2.29
N ILE A 23 -8.89 3.07 2.23
CA ILE A 23 -8.54 4.18 3.11
C ILE A 23 -9.53 5.32 2.95
N HIS A 24 -9.83 5.71 1.71
CA HIS A 24 -10.83 6.73 1.41
C HIS A 24 -12.23 6.34 1.89
N LYS A 25 -12.63 5.09 1.68
CA LYS A 25 -13.95 4.59 2.10
C LYS A 25 -14.12 4.52 3.62
N HIS A 26 -13.06 4.16 4.35
CA HIS A 26 -13.10 3.96 5.79
C HIS A 26 -12.51 5.14 6.60
N ALA A 27 -12.12 6.22 5.93
CA ALA A 27 -11.46 7.39 6.53
C ALA A 27 -10.31 7.00 7.47
N LEU A 28 -9.47 6.05 7.05
CA LEU A 28 -8.35 5.57 7.85
C LEU A 28 -7.26 6.66 7.90
N GLN A 29 -6.63 6.83 9.06
CA GLN A 29 -5.52 7.77 9.26
C GLN A 29 -4.23 7.19 8.69
N VAL A 30 -4.13 7.14 7.37
CA VAL A 30 -2.92 6.73 6.64
C VAL A 30 -2.31 7.98 6.03
N TYR A 31 -1.06 8.25 6.36
CA TYR A 31 -0.32 9.43 5.91
C TYR A 31 0.33 9.24 4.55
N SER A 32 0.82 8.03 4.25
CA SER A 32 1.51 7.75 3.00
C SER A 32 1.47 6.29 2.58
N LEU A 33 1.49 6.08 1.27
CA LEU A 33 1.62 4.78 0.60
C LEU A 33 2.79 4.86 -0.37
N ALA A 34 3.76 3.95 -0.25
CA ALA A 34 4.92 3.93 -1.13
C ALA A 34 5.14 2.55 -1.76
N ARG A 35 5.42 2.57 -3.07
CA ARG A 35 5.84 1.41 -3.86
C ARG A 35 7.27 1.60 -4.39
N PRO A 36 8.31 1.03 -3.76
CA PRO A 36 9.65 1.13 -4.29
C PRO A 36 9.80 0.27 -5.54
N HIS A 37 10.23 0.87 -6.65
CA HIS A 37 10.35 0.21 -7.96
C HIS A 37 11.35 -0.96 -7.98
N GLY A 38 12.28 -1.01 -7.03
CA GLY A 38 13.26 -2.08 -6.89
C GLY A 38 12.80 -3.27 -6.04
N LEU A 39 11.71 -3.13 -5.27
CA LEU A 39 11.28 -4.13 -4.29
C LEU A 39 9.93 -4.71 -4.72
N ARG A 40 9.97 -5.94 -5.22
CA ARG A 40 8.79 -6.61 -5.78
C ARG A 40 8.01 -7.36 -4.71
N GLY A 41 6.69 -7.20 -4.71
CA GLY A 41 5.79 -7.88 -3.79
C GLY A 41 5.65 -7.23 -2.41
N TYR A 42 6.02 -5.94 -2.26
CA TYR A 42 5.85 -5.22 -1.01
C TYR A 42 5.36 -3.79 -1.22
N ILE A 43 4.52 -3.32 -0.30
CA ILE A 43 4.03 -1.94 -0.24
C ILE A 43 4.29 -1.41 1.16
N PHE A 44 4.74 -0.17 1.24
CA PHE A 44 4.93 0.54 2.50
C PHE A 44 3.69 1.38 2.78
N LEU A 45 3.21 1.29 4.01
CA LEU A 45 2.08 2.06 4.50
C LEU A 45 2.52 2.79 5.77
N GLU A 46 2.34 4.09 5.81
CA GLU A 46 2.61 4.91 6.97
C GLU A 46 1.30 5.33 7.62
N ALA A 47 1.08 4.91 8.87
CA ALA A 47 -0.04 5.24 9.74
C ALA A 47 0.45 5.30 11.18
#